data_AF-I3EI14-F1
#
_entry.id   AF-I3EI14-F1
#
_cell.length_a   1.000
_cell.length_b   1.000
_cell.length_c   1.000
_cell.angle_alpha   90.00
_cell.angle_beta   90.00
_cell.angle_gamma   90.00
#
_symmetry.space_group_name_H-M   'P 1'
#
loop_
_entity.id
_entity.type
_entity.pdbx_description
1 polymer ?
#
loop_
_entity_poly.entity_id
_entity_poly.type
_entity_poly.pdbx_seq_one_letter_code
_entity_poly.pdbx_strand_id
1 'polypeptide(L)'
;MAIRTPRRAAAHKRTPYKQRVHDVVNENPLPNSNLIDLIKYYKEKEQIREEYITALKQENAYLRSNLAVPDQSSFTGLKISKTGDIFNCKQTIEKEGVTCSITFLLEEHEHIYVYTYKESKNVRDLPEYLQRTINFPKTQVKIFFFNIYQCVAKDEDEDEE
;
A
#
# COMPACT_ATOMS: atom_id res chain seq x y z
N MET A 1 -4.22 39.64 -6.82
CA MET A 1 -3.75 39.36 -8.20
C MET A 1 -3.90 37.87 -8.45
N ALA A 2 -4.80 37.47 -9.36
CA ALA A 2 -5.07 36.06 -9.69
C ALA A 2 -4.55 35.78 -11.10
N ILE A 3 -3.55 34.90 -11.21
CA ILE A 3 -2.92 34.54 -12.47
C ILE A 3 -3.85 33.53 -13.16
N ARG A 4 -4.63 34.00 -14.15
CA ARG A 4 -5.44 33.15 -15.03
C ARG A 4 -4.58 32.72 -16.21
N THR A 5 -4.34 31.42 -16.34
CA THR A 5 -3.72 30.82 -17.52
C THR A 5 -4.68 30.84 -18.72
N PRO A 6 -4.20 31.10 -19.94
CA PRO A 6 -5.05 31.14 -21.13
C PRO A 6 -5.42 29.72 -21.60
N ARG A 7 -6.72 29.49 -21.80
CA ARG A 7 -7.29 28.27 -22.38
C ARG A 7 -6.99 28.26 -23.89
N ARG A 8 -6.07 27.41 -24.35
CA ARG A 8 -5.84 27.21 -25.80
C ARG A 8 -7.09 26.59 -26.44
N ALA A 9 -7.78 27.36 -27.27
CA ALA A 9 -8.74 26.83 -28.23
C ALA A 9 -7.98 26.13 -29.36
N ALA A 10 -8.09 24.80 -29.43
CA ALA A 10 -7.57 24.05 -30.57
C ALA A 10 -8.51 24.27 -31.76
N ALA A 11 -8.03 25.03 -32.75
CA ALA A 11 -8.73 25.21 -34.02
C ALA A 11 -8.86 23.86 -34.75
N HIS A 12 -10.10 23.46 -35.07
CA HIS A 12 -10.41 22.36 -35.97
C HIS A 12 -9.77 22.60 -37.35
N LYS A 13 -8.63 21.97 -37.62
CA LYS A 13 -8.13 21.80 -38.99
C LYS A 13 -8.81 20.58 -39.60
N ARG A 14 -9.89 20.81 -40.36
CA ARG A 14 -10.45 19.81 -41.28
C ARG A 14 -9.42 19.55 -42.39
N THR A 15 -8.95 18.32 -42.52
CA THR A 15 -8.21 17.88 -43.71
C THR A 15 -9.19 17.63 -44.86
N PRO A 16 -8.84 17.95 -46.13
CA PRO A 16 -9.76 17.77 -47.25
C PRO A 16 -9.87 16.28 -47.61
N TYR A 17 -11.12 15.83 -47.76
CA TYR A 17 -11.47 14.47 -48.19
C TYR A 17 -11.09 14.29 -49.67
N LYS A 18 -10.11 13.41 -49.96
CA LYS A 18 -9.85 12.94 -51.32
C LYS A 18 -10.87 11.85 -51.67
N GLN A 19 -11.75 12.16 -52.62
CA GLN A 19 -12.69 11.21 -53.20
C GLN A 19 -11.90 10.17 -54.01
N ARG A 20 -11.99 8.89 -53.64
CA ARG A 20 -11.39 7.80 -54.44
C ARG A 20 -12.33 7.47 -55.60
N VAL A 21 -11.78 7.46 -56.80
CA VAL A 21 -12.44 6.95 -58.00
C VAL A 21 -12.66 5.45 -57.81
N HIS A 22 -13.89 4.98 -57.97
CA HIS A 22 -14.20 3.56 -57.98
C HIS A 22 -13.78 2.97 -59.32
N ASP A 23 -12.58 2.37 -59.37
CA ASP A 23 -12.31 1.34 -60.36
C ASP A 23 -12.98 0.05 -59.88
N VAL A 24 -13.87 -0.48 -60.72
CA VAL A 24 -14.57 -1.75 -60.48
C VAL A 24 -13.54 -2.87 -60.56
N VAL A 25 -12.99 -3.25 -59.41
CA VAL A 25 -12.13 -4.43 -59.30
C VAL A 25 -13.05 -5.65 -59.33
N ASN A 26 -12.94 -6.39 -60.44
CA ASN A 26 -13.56 -7.68 -60.69
C ASN A 26 -13.37 -8.61 -59.46
N GLU A 27 -14.46 -8.96 -58.78
CA GLU A 27 -14.44 -9.87 -57.64
C GLU A 27 -14.18 -11.30 -58.13
N ASN A 28 -12.91 -11.70 -58.15
CA ASN A 28 -12.60 -13.12 -58.08
C ASN A 28 -12.83 -13.57 -56.62
N PRO A 29 -13.67 -14.58 -56.36
CA PRO A 29 -13.83 -15.11 -55.01
C PRO A 29 -12.50 -15.78 -54.62
N LEU A 30 -11.76 -15.15 -53.71
CA LEU A 30 -10.59 -15.75 -53.09
C LEU A 30 -11.03 -17.02 -52.33
N PRO A 31 -10.27 -18.12 -52.42
CA PRO A 31 -10.64 -19.36 -51.78
C PRO A 31 -10.64 -19.19 -50.25
N ASN A 32 -11.66 -19.76 -49.60
CA ASN A 32 -11.92 -19.73 -48.15
C ASN A 32 -10.83 -20.40 -47.26
N SER A 33 -9.60 -20.62 -47.75
CA SER A 33 -8.54 -21.29 -46.99
C SER A 33 -7.82 -20.37 -46.00
N ASN A 34 -7.77 -19.06 -46.22
CA ASN A 34 -6.98 -18.13 -45.40
C ASN A 34 -7.64 -17.73 -44.07
N LEU A 35 -8.97 -17.87 -43.94
CA LEU A 35 -9.69 -17.40 -42.75
C LEU A 35 -9.50 -18.35 -41.56
N ILE A 36 -9.44 -19.65 -41.82
CA ILE A 36 -9.26 -20.69 -40.80
C ILE A 36 -7.86 -20.59 -40.19
N ASP A 37 -6.84 -20.42 -41.03
CA ASP A 37 -5.46 -20.25 -40.60
C ASP A 37 -5.26 -18.95 -39.79
N LEU A 38 -5.95 -17.87 -40.17
CA LEU A 38 -5.92 -16.62 -39.44
C LEU A 38 -6.59 -16.73 -38.05
N ILE A 39 -7.73 -17.42 -37.95
CA ILE A 39 -8.41 -17.68 -36.67
C ILE A 39 -7.51 -18.54 -35.77
N LYS A 40 -6.86 -19.56 -36.33
CA LYS A 40 -5.91 -20.41 -35.61
C LYS A 40 -4.73 -19.59 -35.08
N TYR A 41 -4.14 -18.75 -35.93
CA TYR A 41 -3.05 -17.85 -35.55
C TYR A 41 -3.41 -16.93 -34.37
N TYR A 42 -4.59 -16.29 -34.40
CA TYR A 42 -5.00 -15.42 -33.30
C TYR A 42 -5.30 -16.19 -32.01
N LYS A 43 -5.87 -17.39 -32.09
CA LYS A 43 -6.09 -18.25 -30.92
C LYS A 43 -4.78 -18.69 -30.27
N GLU A 44 -3.81 -19.12 -31.07
CA GLU A 44 -2.48 -19.49 -30.58
C GLU A 44 -1.77 -18.29 -29.92
N LYS A 45 -1.89 -17.09 -30.50
CA LYS A 45 -1.35 -15.86 -29.90
C LYS A 45 -2.01 -15.48 -28.58
N GLU A 46 -3.33 -15.65 -28.46
CA GLU A 46 -4.03 -15.36 -27.21
C GLU A 46 -3.64 -16.36 -26.12
N GLN A 47 -3.49 -17.65 -26.46
CA GLN A 47 -2.99 -18.65 -25.51
C GLN A 47 -1.59 -18.33 -24.99
N ILE A 48 -0.65 -17.98 -25.88
CA ILE A 48 0.71 -17.58 -25.49
C ILE A 48 0.67 -16.33 -24.59
N ARG A 49 -0.24 -15.39 -24.86
CA ARG A 49 -0.41 -14.19 -24.03
C ARG A 49 -0.95 -14.53 -22.64
N GLU A 50 -1.93 -15.42 -22.55
CA GLU A 50 -2.49 -15.87 -21.28
C GLU A 50 -1.46 -16.65 -20.45
N GLU A 51 -0.67 -17.51 -21.09
CA GLU A 51 0.44 -18.21 -20.46
C GLU A 51 1.48 -17.24 -19.90
N TYR A 52 1.86 -16.21 -20.68
CA TYR A 52 2.79 -15.18 -20.23
C TYR A 52 2.25 -14.37 -19.05
N ILE A 53 0.97 -13.97 -19.08
CA ILE A 53 0.32 -13.28 -17.96
C ILE A 53 0.30 -14.18 -16.71
N THR A 54 0.04 -15.48 -16.89
CA THR A 54 0.00 -16.44 -15.80
C THR A 54 1.39 -16.63 -15.18
N ALA A 55 2.44 -16.75 -16.00
CA ALA A 55 3.82 -16.80 -15.53
C ALA A 55 4.21 -15.55 -14.73
N LEU A 56 3.88 -14.35 -15.24
CA LEU A 56 4.13 -13.09 -14.52
C LEU A 56 3.36 -13.00 -13.19
N LYS A 57 2.13 -13.53 -13.13
CA LYS A 57 1.36 -13.58 -11.87
C LYS A 57 1.99 -14.55 -10.86
N GLN A 58 2.44 -15.71 -11.32
CA GLN A 58 3.12 -16.69 -10.48
C GLN A 58 4.45 -16.14 -9.96
N GLU A 59 5.23 -15.49 -10.80
CA GLU A 59 6.47 -14.82 -10.41
C GLU A 59 6.22 -13.70 -9.39
N ASN A 60 5.22 -12.84 -9.63
CA ASN A 60 4.85 -11.80 -8.65
C ASN A 60 4.37 -12.38 -7.32
N ALA A 61 3.61 -13.47 -7.34
CA ALA A 61 3.18 -14.15 -6.12
C ALA A 61 4.37 -14.72 -5.35
N TYR A 62 5.31 -15.36 -6.05
CA TYR A 62 6.56 -15.89 -5.51
C TYR A 62 7.45 -14.78 -4.92
N LEU A 63 7.60 -13.66 -5.63
CA LEU A 63 8.37 -12.51 -5.14
C LEU A 63 7.72 -11.90 -3.89
N ARG A 64 6.38 -11.79 -3.86
CA ARG A 64 5.66 -11.30 -2.67
C ARG A 64 5.72 -12.25 -1.49
N SER A 65 5.78 -13.56 -1.71
CA SER A 65 5.95 -14.54 -0.64
C SER A 65 7.39 -14.62 -0.13
N ASN A 66 8.38 -14.35 -0.99
CA ASN A 66 9.80 -14.41 -0.64
C ASN A 66 10.42 -13.08 -0.24
N LEU A 67 9.77 -11.95 -0.53
CA LEU A 67 10.00 -10.73 0.24
C LEU A 67 9.52 -11.04 1.66
N ALA A 68 10.44 -11.58 2.46
CA ALA A 68 10.38 -11.44 3.90
C ALA A 68 10.10 -9.97 4.14
N VAL A 69 8.87 -9.66 4.59
CA VAL A 69 8.54 -8.32 5.05
C VAL A 69 9.69 -7.93 5.96
N PRO A 70 10.43 -6.85 5.66
CA PRO A 70 11.57 -6.45 6.48
C PRO A 70 11.11 -6.48 7.93
N ASP A 71 11.88 -7.09 8.82
CA ASP A 71 11.49 -7.22 10.22
C ASP A 71 11.22 -5.81 10.77
N GLN A 72 9.95 -5.41 10.78
CA GLN A 72 9.55 -4.03 11.07
C GLN A 72 9.93 -3.66 12.50
N SER A 73 10.14 -4.66 13.36
CA SER A 73 10.60 -4.47 14.72
C SER A 73 12.03 -3.91 14.78
N SER A 74 12.88 -4.21 13.79
CA SER A 74 14.24 -3.65 13.72
C SER A 74 14.27 -2.15 13.39
N PHE A 75 13.27 -1.66 12.64
CA PHE A 75 13.18 -0.25 12.25
C PHE A 75 12.41 0.60 13.24
N THR A 76 11.33 0.05 13.79
CA THR A 76 10.41 0.80 14.65
C THR A 76 10.62 0.52 16.11
N GLY A 77 11.27 -0.58 16.49
CA GLY A 77 11.29 -1.07 17.87
C GLY A 77 9.96 -1.70 18.31
N LEU A 78 8.97 -1.80 17.42
CA LEU A 78 7.64 -2.31 17.71
C LEU A 78 7.55 -3.82 17.44
N LYS A 79 7.18 -4.59 18.45
CA LYS A 79 6.82 -6.01 18.34
C LYS A 79 5.35 -6.17 18.64
N ILE A 80 4.63 -6.83 17.73
CA ILE A 80 3.21 -7.14 17.87
C ILE A 80 3.04 -8.65 17.74
N SER A 81 2.41 -9.28 18.72
CA SER A 81 1.94 -10.67 18.62
C SER A 81 0.43 -10.73 18.81
N LYS A 82 -0.24 -11.54 18.00
CA LYS A 82 -1.71 -11.67 18.02
C LYS A 82 -2.10 -12.97 18.75
N THR A 83 -3.09 -12.89 19.62
CA THR A 83 -3.71 -14.04 20.28
C THR A 83 -5.22 -13.83 20.32
N GLY A 84 -5.95 -14.49 19.41
CA GLY A 84 -7.37 -14.18 19.19
C GLY A 84 -7.55 -12.74 18.69
N ASP A 85 -8.45 -11.99 19.31
CA ASP A 85 -8.72 -10.58 18.99
C ASP A 85 -7.86 -9.59 19.81
N ILE A 86 -6.89 -10.12 20.56
CA ILE A 86 -5.98 -9.33 21.40
C ILE A 86 -4.60 -9.28 20.75
N PHE A 87 -4.07 -8.08 20.61
CA PHE A 87 -2.70 -7.81 20.22
C PHE A 87 -1.87 -7.48 21.46
N ASN A 88 -0.79 -8.24 21.68
CA ASN A 88 0.24 -7.91 22.65
C ASN A 88 1.30 -7.06 21.94
N CYS A 89 1.42 -5.82 22.36
CA CYS A 89 2.31 -4.83 21.75
C CYS A 89 3.44 -4.49 22.72
N LYS A 90 4.67 -4.47 22.21
CA LYS A 90 5.85 -4.01 22.94
C LYS A 90 6.66 -3.07 22.06
N GLN A 91 6.81 -1.84 22.49
CA GLN A 91 7.64 -0.83 21.85
C GLN A 91 8.94 -0.71 22.66
N THR A 92 10.10 -0.88 22.02
CA THR A 92 11.43 -0.86 22.68
C THR A 92 12.39 -0.01 21.87
N ILE A 93 13.08 0.93 22.52
CA ILE A 93 14.10 1.80 21.92
C ILE A 93 15.31 1.81 22.85
N GLU A 94 16.51 1.70 22.28
CA GLU A 94 17.76 1.83 23.02
C GLU A 94 18.33 3.23 22.81
N LYS A 95 18.62 3.94 23.90
CA LYS A 95 19.14 5.30 23.92
C LYS A 95 20.32 5.36 24.86
N GLU A 96 21.48 5.80 24.37
CA GLU A 96 22.68 6.01 25.20
C GLU A 96 23.04 4.80 26.09
N GLY A 97 22.76 3.58 25.63
CA GLY A 97 22.96 2.33 26.37
C GLY A 97 21.86 1.97 27.38
N VAL A 98 20.80 2.78 27.48
CA VAL A 98 19.59 2.51 28.27
C VAL A 98 18.45 2.03 27.37
N THR A 99 17.88 0.89 27.69
CA THR A 99 16.68 0.38 26.99
C THR A 99 15.41 0.97 27.60
N CYS A 100 14.69 1.76 26.81
CA CYS A 100 13.36 2.30 27.12
C CYS A 100 12.30 1.42 26.46
N SER A 101 11.23 1.08 27.19
CA SER A 101 10.15 0.27 26.60
C SER A 101 8.80 0.47 27.26
N ILE A 102 7.75 0.20 26.50
CA ILE A 102 6.37 0.13 26.96
C ILE A 102 5.68 -1.10 26.37
N THR A 103 4.96 -1.81 27.22
CA THR A 103 4.17 -3.00 26.89
C THR A 103 2.70 -2.72 27.15
N PHE A 104 1.84 -3.10 26.21
CA PHE A 104 0.39 -2.88 26.31
C PHE A 104 -0.39 -3.90 25.50
N LEU A 105 -1.67 -4.00 25.79
CA LEU A 105 -2.64 -4.77 25.01
C LEU A 105 -3.49 -3.87 24.15
N LEU A 106 -3.85 -4.37 22.98
CA LEU A 106 -4.84 -3.75 22.11
C LEU A 106 -5.88 -4.79 21.72
N GLU A 107 -7.12 -4.62 22.14
CA GLU A 107 -8.23 -5.49 21.75
C GLU A 107 -9.00 -4.87 20.58
N GLU A 108 -9.27 -5.67 19.55
CA GLU A 108 -9.95 -5.24 18.34
C GLU A 108 -11.46 -5.50 18.40
N HIS A 109 -12.25 -4.44 18.24
CA HIS A 109 -13.69 -4.53 18.03
C HIS A 109 -14.07 -3.97 16.65
N GLU A 110 -15.35 -3.97 16.29
CA GLU A 110 -15.79 -3.62 14.93
C GLU A 110 -15.31 -2.23 14.45
N HIS A 111 -15.37 -1.21 15.32
CA HIS A 111 -15.04 0.18 14.97
C HIS A 111 -14.00 0.86 15.88
N ILE A 112 -13.63 0.20 16.98
CA ILE A 112 -12.75 0.75 18.00
C ILE A 112 -11.64 -0.23 18.35
N TYR A 113 -10.57 0.29 18.91
CA TYR A 113 -9.59 -0.45 19.68
C TYR A 113 -9.71 -0.10 21.16
N VAL A 114 -9.54 -1.09 22.02
CA VAL A 114 -9.41 -0.92 23.47
C VAL A 114 -7.96 -1.14 23.85
N TYR A 115 -7.32 -0.07 24.33
CA TYR A 115 -5.97 -0.09 24.85
C TYR A 115 -5.97 -0.42 26.33
N THR A 116 -5.08 -1.31 26.77
CA THR A 116 -4.82 -1.58 28.19
C THR A 116 -3.32 -1.58 28.46
N TYR A 117 -2.88 -0.67 29.32
CA TYR A 117 -1.50 -0.60 29.80
C TYR A 117 -1.09 -1.88 30.54
N LYS A 118 0.17 -2.30 30.39
CA LYS A 118 0.77 -3.39 31.18
C LYS A 118 1.92 -2.91 32.03
N GLU A 119 2.98 -2.44 31.39
CA GLU A 119 4.20 -2.01 32.07
C GLU A 119 5.01 -1.08 31.18
N SER A 120 5.89 -0.29 31.80
CA SER A 120 6.89 0.54 31.14
C SER A 120 8.20 0.49 31.91
N LYS A 121 9.32 0.61 31.19
CA LYS A 121 10.67 0.60 31.74
C LYS A 121 11.44 1.79 31.18
N ASN A 122 12.04 2.58 32.08
CA ASN A 122 12.86 3.75 31.73
C ASN A 122 12.13 4.79 30.85
N VAL A 123 10.81 4.96 31.05
CA VAL A 123 10.01 6.03 30.44
C VAL A 123 9.65 7.01 31.54
N ARG A 124 10.29 8.19 31.59
CA ARG A 124 10.06 9.19 32.66
C ARG A 124 8.69 9.85 32.52
N ASP A 125 8.39 10.42 31.36
CA ASP A 125 7.19 11.24 31.15
C ASP A 125 6.08 10.49 30.43
N LEU A 126 5.69 9.32 30.94
CA LEU A 126 4.56 8.60 30.38
C LEU A 126 3.25 9.34 30.73
N PRO A 127 2.51 9.88 29.75
CA PRO A 127 1.25 10.58 30.00
C PRO A 127 0.27 9.73 30.79
N GLU A 128 -0.42 10.34 31.76
CA GLU A 128 -1.34 9.62 32.66
C GLU A 128 -2.46 8.88 31.90
N TYR A 129 -2.92 9.44 30.77
CA TYR A 129 -3.95 8.80 29.96
C TYR A 129 -3.48 7.43 29.42
N LEU A 130 -2.20 7.27 29.10
CA LEU A 130 -1.60 6.00 28.66
C LEU A 130 -1.41 4.99 29.80
N GLN A 131 -1.62 5.37 31.05
CA GLN A 131 -1.62 4.43 32.17
C GLN A 131 -3.01 3.83 32.43
N ARG A 132 -4.04 4.38 31.76
CA ARG A 132 -5.45 3.96 31.89
C ARG A 132 -5.89 3.14 30.69
N THR A 133 -7.06 2.52 30.80
CA THR A 133 -7.74 1.93 29.65
C THR A 133 -8.31 3.03 28.77
N ILE A 134 -8.00 3.00 27.47
CA ILE A 134 -8.44 4.01 26.50
C ILE A 134 -9.17 3.30 25.36
N ASN A 135 -10.27 3.88 24.92
CA ASN A 135 -10.97 3.43 23.72
C ASN A 135 -10.79 4.47 22.63
N PHE A 136 -10.39 4.06 21.43
CA PHE A 136 -10.22 4.98 20.31
C PHE A 136 -10.68 4.37 18.97
N PRO A 137 -11.13 5.19 18.01
CA PRO A 137 -11.55 4.70 16.70
C PRO A 137 -10.41 4.06 15.91
N LYS A 138 -10.70 3.03 15.11
CA LYS A 138 -9.69 2.39 14.24
C LYS A 138 -8.97 3.36 13.31
N THR A 139 -9.64 4.46 12.92
CA THR A 139 -9.05 5.51 12.07
C THR A 139 -7.86 6.23 12.72
N GLN A 140 -7.76 6.22 14.05
CA GLN A 140 -6.71 6.91 14.81
C GLN A 140 -5.52 6.01 15.17
N VAL A 141 -5.53 4.73 14.79
CA VAL A 141 -4.51 3.75 15.19
C VAL A 141 -3.07 4.22 14.87
N LYS A 142 -2.88 4.87 13.71
CA LYS A 142 -1.56 5.38 13.31
C LYS A 142 -1.06 6.47 14.24
N ILE A 143 -1.94 7.40 14.61
CA ILE A 143 -1.63 8.50 15.53
C ILE A 143 -1.36 7.94 16.93
N PHE A 144 -2.15 6.94 17.36
CA PHE A 144 -1.94 6.27 18.63
C PHE A 144 -0.54 5.65 18.74
N PHE A 145 -0.13 4.84 17.76
CA PHE A 145 1.22 4.25 17.75
C PHE A 145 2.33 5.29 17.65
N PHE A 146 2.10 6.41 16.95
CA PHE A 146 3.03 7.52 16.91
C PHE A 146 3.20 8.19 18.27
N ASN A 147 2.13 8.42 19.03
CA ASN A 147 2.21 8.97 20.37
C ASN A 147 2.96 8.04 21.33
N ILE A 148 2.72 6.73 21.24
CA ILE A 148 3.47 5.71 22.00
C ILE A 148 4.96 5.80 21.65
N TYR A 149 5.29 5.85 20.36
CA TYR A 149 6.67 6.00 19.90
C TYR A 149 7.30 7.27 20.49
N GLN A 150 6.64 8.43 20.39
CA GLN A 150 7.16 9.68 20.94
C GLN A 150 7.42 9.57 22.44
N CYS A 151 6.56 8.92 23.22
CA CYS A 151 6.78 8.76 24.66
C CYS A 151 8.04 7.93 24.97
N VAL A 152 8.31 6.89 24.17
CA VAL A 152 9.50 6.05 24.35
C VAL A 152 10.75 6.70 23.72
N ALA A 153 10.55 7.50 22.69
CA ALA A 153 11.59 8.15 21.88
C ALA A 153 11.89 9.59 22.31
N LYS A 154 11.28 10.13 23.36
CA LYS A 154 11.61 11.48 23.89
C LYS A 154 13.01 11.51 24.48
N ASP A 155 13.81 12.49 24.09
CA ASP A 155 15.16 12.73 24.62
C ASP A 155 15.08 13.53 25.92
N GLU A 156 16.08 13.41 26.80
CA GLU A 156 16.08 14.04 28.13
C GLU A 156 16.27 15.57 28.09
N ASP A 157 16.50 16.18 26.92
CA ASP A 157 17.02 17.55 26.79
C ASP A 157 15.95 18.66 26.60
N GLU A 158 14.65 18.41 26.82
CA GLU A 158 13.61 19.45 26.71
C GLU A 158 13.20 20.10 28.04
N ASP A 159 14.03 20.01 29.08
CA ASP A 159 13.85 20.76 30.35
C ASP A 159 14.93 21.86 30.51
N GLU A 160 15.05 22.78 29.54
CA GLU A 160 15.74 24.06 29.75
C GLU A 160 14.97 25.22 29.08
N GLU A 161 14.06 25.86 29.81
CA GLU A 161 13.76 27.30 29.72
C GLU A 161 13.31 27.88 31.07
#